data_AF-A0A7X7ZHH2-F1
#
_entry.id   AF-A0A7X7ZHH2-F1
#
_cell.length_a   1.000
_cell.length_b   1.000
_cell.length_c   1.000
_cell.angle_alpha   90.00
_cell.angle_beta   90.00
_cell.angle_gamma   90.00
#
_symmetry.space_group_name_H-M   'P 1'
#
loop_
_entity.id
_entity.type
_entity.pdbx_description
1 polymer ?
#
loop_
_entity_poly.entity_id
_entity_poly.type
_entity_poly.pdbx_seq_one_letter_code
_entity_poly.pdbx_strand_id
1 'polypeptide(L)'
;MDADDKLFVDEELDDSLDSVDDLDDDSDLDGGVIPDDYDDLDDLDDDDDDFYEDATADDIDFAVALYREDGVAVATELTPQMANDLDDLVDQLRRLPGDAGALGVISIAGEFFVLCRVRGRNTQVLLNDSIAANDWPIARDVVDYLGLEVPDPDGDSEPIGDFDMLVDQGVSEFDLEQIAGDLDEDSDQLVHRLVDLMKFTSSFERAVN
;
A
#
# COMPACT_ATOMS: atom_id res chain seq x y z
N MET A 1 54.89 33.74 36.28
CA MET A 1 55.26 33.36 34.91
C MET A 1 53.97 33.47 34.12
N ASP A 2 53.51 34.68 33.76
CA ASP A 2 54.16 35.67 32.85
C ASP A 2 54.55 34.96 31.55
N ALA A 3 54.14 35.35 30.33
CA ALA A 3 53.58 36.58 29.77
C ALA A 3 52.74 36.16 28.54
N ASP A 4 51.62 36.81 28.20
CA ASP A 4 51.53 37.91 27.23
C ASP A 4 52.24 37.62 25.89
N ASP A 5 51.46 37.39 24.83
CA ASP A 5 51.73 38.06 23.55
C ASP A 5 50.43 38.25 22.75
N LYS A 6 50.20 39.52 22.38
CA LYS A 6 49.10 40.03 21.57
C LYS A 6 49.70 40.65 20.31
N LEU A 7 49.15 40.38 19.14
CA LEU A 7 49.22 41.24 17.93
C LEU A 7 48.04 40.84 17.03
N PHE A 8 46.92 41.58 16.94
CA PHE A 8 46.63 42.78 16.13
C PHE A 8 47.03 42.71 14.65
N VAL A 9 46.03 42.78 13.73
CA VAL A 9 45.82 43.75 12.61
C VAL A 9 44.36 43.54 12.13
N ASP A 10 43.40 44.46 12.43
CA ASP A 10 42.85 45.55 11.57
C ASP A 10 42.35 45.06 10.19
N GLU A 11 41.04 44.98 9.95
CA GLU A 11 40.12 46.06 9.51
C GLU A 11 40.38 46.45 8.05
N GLU A 12 39.35 46.29 7.20
CA GLU A 12 38.93 47.22 6.13
C GLU A 12 37.48 46.86 5.76
N LEU A 13 36.57 47.60 6.40
CA LEU A 13 35.19 47.79 5.97
C LEU A 13 35.22 48.79 4.81
N ASP A 14 34.76 48.41 3.62
CA ASP A 14 34.47 49.37 2.55
C ASP A 14 32.98 49.68 2.57
N ASP A 15 32.68 50.79 3.23
CA ASP A 15 31.47 51.59 3.08
C ASP A 15 31.47 52.27 1.71
N SER A 16 30.43 52.03 0.93
CA SER A 16 29.98 52.97 -0.09
C SER A 16 28.46 53.10 -0.03
N LEU A 17 28.01 53.89 0.95
CA LEU A 17 26.69 54.51 1.01
C LEU A 17 26.79 55.95 0.48
N ASP A 18 26.05 56.22 -0.59
CA ASP A 18 25.62 57.56 -1.04
C ASP A 18 24.45 57.33 -2.00
N SER A 19 23.29 57.99 -1.94
CA SER A 19 22.79 59.06 -1.09
C SER A 19 21.26 58.96 -1.05
N VAL A 20 20.69 59.53 0.00
CA VAL A 20 19.26 59.85 0.16
C VAL A 20 18.80 60.89 -0.86
N ASP A 21 17.55 60.78 -1.33
CA ASP A 21 16.69 61.96 -1.55
C ASP A 21 15.21 61.55 -1.45
N ASP A 22 14.44 62.51 -0.93
CA ASP A 22 13.19 62.35 -0.19
C ASP A 22 11.91 62.17 -1.04
N LEU A 23 11.01 61.38 -0.44
CA LEU A 23 9.55 61.42 -0.31
C LEU A 23 8.65 62.31 -1.21
N ASP A 24 7.58 61.63 -1.64
CA ASP A 24 6.16 62.01 -1.79
C ASP A 24 5.70 62.96 -2.91
N ASP A 25 4.96 62.38 -3.87
CA ASP A 25 3.77 63.03 -4.45
C ASP A 25 2.73 61.97 -4.89
N ASP A 26 1.60 61.97 -4.19
CA ASP A 26 0.39 61.21 -4.51
C ASP A 26 -0.24 61.71 -5.81
N SER A 27 -0.42 60.82 -6.79
CA SER A 27 -1.52 60.99 -7.77
C SER A 27 -1.98 59.65 -8.35
N ASP A 28 -3.13 59.20 -7.86
CA ASP A 28 -4.17 58.41 -8.53
C ASP A 28 -3.76 57.68 -9.83
N LEU A 29 -3.41 56.40 -9.71
CA LEU A 29 -3.46 55.45 -10.82
C LEU A 29 -4.41 54.30 -10.46
N ASP A 30 -5.67 54.56 -10.80
CA ASP A 30 -6.48 53.72 -11.67
C ASP A 30 -6.48 52.21 -11.38
N GLY A 31 -7.53 51.77 -10.71
CA GLY A 31 -8.37 50.71 -11.29
C GLY A 31 -7.70 49.37 -11.57
N GLY A 32 -6.80 48.92 -10.71
CA GLY A 32 -6.36 47.52 -10.70
C GLY A 32 -7.54 46.62 -10.37
N VAL A 33 -8.23 46.15 -11.41
CA VAL A 33 -9.21 45.07 -11.38
C VAL A 33 -8.59 43.93 -10.56
N ILE A 34 -9.12 43.70 -9.35
CA ILE A 34 -9.00 42.37 -8.75
C ILE A 34 -9.80 41.48 -9.71
N PRO A 35 -9.18 40.49 -10.37
CA PRO A 35 -9.98 39.49 -11.05
C PRO A 35 -10.72 38.76 -9.93
N ASP A 36 -12.01 39.07 -9.78
CA ASP A 36 -12.98 38.26 -9.06
C ASP A 36 -13.25 37.00 -9.91
N ASP A 37 -12.20 36.19 -10.13
CA ASP A 37 -12.25 34.96 -10.90
C ASP A 37 -11.44 33.89 -10.14
N TYR A 38 -11.93 33.57 -8.94
CA TYR A 38 -11.56 32.38 -8.17
C TYR A 38 -12.78 31.46 -7.99
N ASP A 39 -13.69 31.47 -8.95
CA ASP A 39 -14.92 30.65 -8.94
C ASP A 39 -14.91 29.53 -10.01
N ASP A 40 -13.77 29.24 -10.65
CA ASP A 40 -13.64 28.23 -11.73
C ASP A 40 -12.49 27.21 -11.47
N LEU A 41 -12.45 26.62 -10.28
CA LEU A 41 -11.75 25.32 -10.07
C LEU A 41 -12.72 24.23 -9.57
N ASP A 42 -14.02 24.42 -9.84
CA ASP A 42 -15.08 23.43 -9.57
C ASP A 42 -15.51 22.67 -10.84
N ASP A 43 -14.64 22.58 -11.87
CA ASP A 43 -14.85 21.74 -13.05
C ASP A 43 -13.67 20.74 -13.21
N LEU A 44 -13.73 19.71 -12.37
CA LEU A 44 -13.48 18.30 -12.69
C LEU A 44 -12.31 17.97 -13.64
N ASP A 45 -11.26 17.36 -13.10
CA ASP A 45 -10.85 16.09 -13.69
C ASP A 45 -11.58 14.98 -12.90
N ASP A 46 -12.87 14.79 -13.19
CA ASP A 46 -13.57 13.48 -13.07
C ASP A 46 -13.04 12.58 -14.22
N ASP A 47 -11.73 12.56 -14.43
CA ASP A 47 -11.00 11.82 -15.47
C ASP A 47 -9.95 10.90 -14.79
N ASP A 48 -10.27 10.37 -13.61
CA ASP A 48 -9.50 9.29 -12.96
C ASP A 48 -10.38 8.08 -12.58
N ASP A 49 -11.61 8.02 -13.13
CA ASP A 49 -12.55 6.91 -12.95
C ASP A 49 -12.23 5.69 -13.85
N ASP A 50 -11.06 5.66 -14.49
CA ASP A 50 -10.54 4.48 -15.20
C ASP A 50 -9.06 4.32 -14.86
N PHE A 51 -8.71 3.49 -13.89
CA PHE A 51 -7.34 2.95 -13.89
C PHE A 51 -7.27 1.43 -13.90
N TYR A 52 -8.24 0.74 -13.32
CA TYR A 52 -8.30 -0.72 -13.34
C TYR A 52 -9.75 -1.20 -13.44
N GLU A 53 -10.01 -2.23 -14.25
CA GLU A 53 -11.31 -2.91 -14.21
C GLU A 53 -11.40 -3.73 -12.91
N ASP A 54 -12.49 -3.60 -12.17
CA ASP A 54 -12.76 -4.45 -11.01
C ASP A 54 -12.72 -5.92 -11.41
N ALA A 55 -12.08 -6.75 -10.57
CA ALA A 55 -12.18 -8.19 -10.67
C ALA A 55 -13.65 -8.62 -10.55
N THR A 56 -14.12 -9.31 -11.59
CA THR A 56 -15.47 -9.85 -11.61
C THR A 56 -15.51 -11.18 -10.87
N ALA A 57 -16.71 -11.69 -10.63
CA ALA A 57 -16.87 -13.02 -10.03
C ALA A 57 -16.32 -14.16 -10.91
N ASP A 58 -16.12 -13.93 -12.21
CA ASP A 58 -15.51 -14.91 -13.11
C ASP A 58 -13.98 -14.87 -13.05
N ASP A 59 -13.38 -13.74 -12.65
CA ASP A 59 -11.93 -13.57 -12.50
C ASP A 59 -11.44 -14.05 -11.12
N ILE A 60 -12.28 -13.95 -10.09
CA ILE A 60 -11.91 -14.33 -8.72
C ILE A 60 -12.01 -15.86 -8.56
N ASP A 61 -10.87 -16.54 -8.39
CA ASP A 61 -10.85 -17.97 -8.10
C ASP A 61 -11.46 -18.26 -6.72
N PHE A 62 -11.08 -17.43 -5.74
CA PHE A 62 -11.70 -17.37 -4.42
C PHE A 62 -11.25 -16.13 -3.64
N ALA A 63 -12.11 -15.70 -2.71
CA ALA A 63 -11.77 -14.76 -1.65
C ALA A 63 -12.23 -15.37 -0.31
N VAL A 64 -11.30 -15.66 0.59
CA VAL A 64 -11.61 -16.40 1.83
C VAL A 64 -10.88 -15.80 3.02
N ALA A 65 -11.58 -15.66 4.14
CA ALA A 65 -10.96 -15.39 5.44
C ALA A 65 -10.69 -16.68 6.22
N LEU A 66 -9.45 -16.85 6.66
CA LEU A 66 -8.95 -17.92 7.50
C LEU A 66 -8.68 -17.41 8.92
N TYR A 67 -9.28 -18.04 9.91
CA TYR A 67 -9.10 -17.66 11.32
C TYR A 67 -9.33 -18.85 12.25
N ARG A 68 -8.95 -18.71 13.53
CA ARG A 68 -9.19 -19.74 14.53
C ARG A 68 -10.19 -19.27 15.58
N GLU A 69 -11.30 -20.00 15.69
CA GLU A 69 -12.27 -19.83 16.77
C GLU A 69 -12.05 -20.95 17.80
N ASP A 70 -11.68 -20.59 19.04
CA ASP A 70 -11.33 -21.55 20.10
C ASP A 70 -10.31 -22.62 19.66
N GLY A 71 -9.36 -22.23 18.80
CA GLY A 71 -8.32 -23.09 18.23
C GLY A 71 -8.74 -23.93 17.02
N VAL A 72 -10.03 -23.95 16.68
CA VAL A 72 -10.57 -24.65 15.51
C VAL A 72 -10.36 -23.81 14.26
N ALA A 73 -9.82 -24.40 13.19
CA ALA A 73 -9.64 -23.74 11.91
C ALA A 73 -10.98 -23.47 11.23
N VAL A 74 -11.27 -22.21 10.95
CA VAL A 74 -12.47 -21.74 10.26
C VAL A 74 -12.05 -21.04 8.97
N ALA A 75 -12.78 -21.30 7.90
CA ALA A 75 -12.68 -20.57 6.64
C ALA A 75 -14.06 -19.99 6.32
N THR A 76 -14.11 -18.76 5.83
CA THR A 76 -15.36 -18.09 5.47
C THR A 76 -15.16 -17.38 4.14
N GLU A 77 -16.01 -17.70 3.17
CA GLU A 77 -16.04 -17.02 1.88
C GLU A 77 -16.33 -15.51 2.09
N LEU A 78 -15.61 -14.69 1.35
CA LEU A 78 -15.73 -13.25 1.33
C LEU A 78 -16.50 -12.81 0.08
N THR A 79 -17.10 -11.62 0.13
CA THR A 79 -17.77 -11.07 -1.04
C THR A 79 -16.76 -10.63 -2.09
N PRO A 80 -17.11 -10.63 -3.39
CA PRO A 80 -16.21 -10.17 -4.46
C PRO A 80 -15.60 -8.78 -4.23
N GLN A 81 -16.30 -7.87 -3.54
CA GLN A 81 -15.77 -6.55 -3.16
C GLN A 81 -14.41 -6.62 -2.45
N MET A 82 -14.17 -7.67 -1.65
CA MET A 82 -12.92 -7.81 -0.91
C MET A 82 -11.71 -8.10 -1.80
N ALA A 83 -11.96 -8.50 -3.05
CA ALA A 83 -10.94 -8.71 -4.07
C ALA A 83 -10.66 -7.43 -4.89
N ASN A 84 -11.32 -6.31 -4.59
CA ASN A 84 -11.16 -5.04 -5.30
C ASN A 84 -10.73 -3.86 -4.41
N ASP A 85 -10.88 -3.97 -3.08
CA ASP A 85 -10.54 -2.87 -2.15
C ASP A 85 -9.87 -3.43 -0.89
N LEU A 86 -8.61 -3.04 -0.66
CA LEU A 86 -7.82 -3.52 0.47
C LEU A 86 -8.33 -3.00 1.81
N ASP A 87 -8.78 -1.75 1.88
CA ASP A 87 -9.27 -1.15 3.13
C ASP A 87 -10.55 -1.85 3.60
N ASP A 88 -11.45 -2.17 2.65
CA ASP A 88 -12.66 -2.94 2.88
C ASP A 88 -12.34 -4.38 3.33
N LEU A 89 -11.37 -5.05 2.69
CA LEU A 89 -10.87 -6.36 3.12
C LEU A 89 -10.36 -6.31 4.56
N VAL A 90 -9.50 -5.35 4.87
CA VAL A 90 -8.93 -5.15 6.19
C VAL A 90 -10.05 -4.92 7.21
N ASP A 91 -11.04 -4.08 6.90
CA ASP A 91 -12.18 -3.80 7.77
C ASP A 91 -13.09 -5.00 8.00
N GLN A 92 -13.27 -5.86 7.00
CA GLN A 92 -13.98 -7.12 7.16
C GLN A 92 -13.21 -8.07 8.09
N LEU A 93 -11.90 -8.23 7.88
CA LEU A 93 -11.05 -9.11 8.69
C LEU A 93 -10.96 -8.66 10.15
N ARG A 94 -10.96 -7.34 10.42
CA ARG A 94 -10.99 -6.76 11.79
C ARG A 94 -12.18 -7.25 12.63
N ARG A 95 -13.28 -7.65 12.00
CA ARG A 95 -14.52 -8.08 12.66
C ARG A 95 -14.52 -9.56 13.03
N LEU A 96 -13.59 -10.34 12.49
CA LEU A 96 -13.52 -11.78 12.70
C LEU A 96 -12.84 -12.14 14.03
N PRO A 97 -13.28 -13.22 14.70
CA PRO A 97 -12.67 -13.66 15.94
C PRO A 97 -11.31 -14.33 15.70
N GLY A 98 -10.44 -14.32 16.72
CA GLY A 98 -9.21 -15.11 16.73
C GLY A 98 -8.05 -14.42 17.43
N ASP A 99 -7.41 -15.12 18.39
CA ASP A 99 -6.26 -14.59 19.15
C ASP A 99 -5.01 -14.36 18.27
N ALA A 100 -4.93 -15.10 17.17
CA ALA A 100 -3.90 -14.95 16.15
C ALA A 100 -4.26 -13.92 15.08
N GLY A 101 -5.48 -13.35 15.10
CA GLY A 101 -6.01 -12.53 14.01
C GLY A 101 -6.65 -13.38 12.91
N ALA A 102 -7.06 -12.69 11.85
CA ALA A 102 -7.66 -13.27 10.65
C ALA A 102 -6.77 -12.99 9.43
N LEU A 103 -6.70 -13.96 8.52
CA LEU A 103 -5.96 -13.89 7.27
C LEU A 103 -6.96 -13.92 6.11
N GLY A 104 -7.06 -12.84 5.35
CA GLY A 104 -7.68 -12.84 4.04
C GLY A 104 -6.72 -13.44 3.02
N VAL A 105 -7.24 -14.33 2.19
CA VAL A 105 -6.55 -14.95 1.07
C VAL A 105 -7.41 -14.79 -0.17
N ILE A 106 -6.87 -14.12 -1.17
CA ILE A 106 -7.55 -13.82 -2.44
C ILE A 106 -6.67 -14.34 -3.57
N SER A 107 -7.26 -15.11 -4.49
CA SER A 107 -6.64 -15.57 -5.73
C SER A 107 -7.47 -15.05 -6.90
N ILE A 108 -6.80 -14.47 -7.88
CA ILE A 108 -7.45 -13.88 -9.07
C ILE A 108 -6.77 -14.44 -10.32
N ALA A 109 -7.61 -14.88 -11.26
CA ALA A 109 -7.30 -15.37 -12.60
C ALA A 109 -6.29 -16.53 -12.66
N GLY A 110 -5.97 -17.19 -11.54
CA GLY A 110 -4.83 -18.09 -11.41
C GLY A 110 -3.46 -17.39 -11.57
N GLU A 111 -3.42 -16.06 -11.66
CA GLU A 111 -2.20 -15.28 -11.97
C GLU A 111 -1.46 -14.84 -10.71
N PHE A 112 -2.20 -14.32 -9.73
CA PHE A 112 -1.60 -13.83 -8.48
C PHE A 112 -2.52 -14.07 -7.28
N PHE A 113 -1.95 -13.96 -6.09
CA PHE A 113 -2.67 -13.96 -4.84
C PHE A 113 -2.23 -12.82 -3.92
N VAL A 114 -3.18 -12.38 -3.10
CA VAL A 114 -2.96 -11.42 -2.01
C VAL A 114 -3.23 -12.11 -0.68
N LEU A 115 -2.29 -11.91 0.25
CA LEU A 115 -2.47 -12.22 1.66
C LEU A 115 -2.64 -10.91 2.42
N CYS A 116 -3.70 -10.81 3.22
CA CYS A 116 -3.88 -9.70 4.14
C CYS A 116 -4.17 -10.25 5.54
N ARG A 117 -3.25 -10.05 6.49
CA ARG A 117 -3.42 -10.50 7.86
C ARG A 117 -3.69 -9.33 8.79
N VAL A 118 -4.80 -9.43 9.52
CA VAL A 118 -5.20 -8.43 10.52
C VAL A 118 -5.17 -9.03 11.92
N ARG A 119 -4.35 -8.44 12.80
CA ARG A 119 -4.24 -8.81 14.21
C ARG A 119 -4.31 -7.58 15.12
N GLY A 120 -5.49 -7.33 15.68
CA GLY A 120 -5.74 -6.16 16.51
C GLY A 120 -5.62 -4.87 15.69
N ARG A 121 -4.52 -4.13 15.87
CA ARG A 121 -4.22 -2.92 15.08
C ARG A 121 -3.15 -3.15 14.01
N ASN A 122 -2.55 -4.34 13.99
CA ASN A 122 -1.52 -4.67 13.01
C ASN A 122 -2.17 -5.21 11.75
N THR A 123 -1.79 -4.65 10.61
CA THR A 123 -2.15 -5.15 9.28
C THR A 123 -0.85 -5.46 8.54
N GLN A 124 -0.72 -6.69 8.08
CA GLN A 124 0.39 -7.18 7.26
C GLN A 124 -0.18 -7.61 5.92
N VAL A 125 0.51 -7.30 4.82
CA VAL A 125 0.08 -7.68 3.48
C VAL A 125 1.23 -8.32 2.72
N LEU A 126 0.90 -9.20 1.78
CA LEU A 126 1.82 -9.77 0.81
C LEU A 126 1.09 -9.93 -0.52
N LEU A 127 1.76 -9.53 -1.58
CA LEU A 127 1.36 -9.74 -2.97
C LEU A 127 2.45 -10.61 -3.60
N ASN A 128 2.08 -11.75 -4.19
CA ASN A 128 3.08 -12.69 -4.72
C ASN A 128 3.66 -12.23 -6.07
N ASP A 129 2.90 -11.45 -6.83
CA ASP A 129 3.29 -10.91 -8.13
C ASP A 129 3.12 -9.40 -8.14
N SER A 130 4.22 -8.65 -8.10
CA SER A 130 4.17 -7.19 -8.08
C SER A 130 3.66 -6.57 -9.38
N ILE A 131 3.82 -7.25 -10.53
CA ILE A 131 3.39 -6.74 -11.84
C ILE A 131 1.86 -6.66 -11.91
N ALA A 132 1.15 -7.53 -11.19
CA ALA A 132 -0.32 -7.50 -11.09
C ALA A 132 -0.91 -6.14 -10.68
N ALA A 133 -0.13 -5.28 -10.00
CA ALA A 133 -0.54 -3.91 -9.68
C ALA A 133 -0.72 -2.99 -10.92
N ASN A 134 -0.30 -3.43 -12.10
CA ASN A 134 -0.56 -2.74 -13.37
C ASN A 134 -1.95 -3.05 -13.95
N ASP A 135 -2.64 -4.07 -13.44
CA ASP A 135 -3.91 -4.53 -14.02
C ASP A 135 -5.04 -4.63 -12.99
N TRP A 136 -4.72 -4.87 -11.71
CA TRP A 136 -5.72 -5.23 -10.69
C TRP A 136 -5.77 -4.24 -9.51
N PRO A 137 -6.97 -3.76 -9.11
CA PRO A 137 -7.11 -2.73 -8.08
C PRO A 137 -6.60 -3.18 -6.71
N ILE A 138 -6.87 -4.43 -6.29
CA ILE A 138 -6.38 -4.94 -5.00
C ILE A 138 -4.85 -5.08 -4.96
N ALA A 139 -4.22 -5.43 -6.08
CA ALA A 139 -2.76 -5.52 -6.16
C ALA A 139 -2.14 -4.13 -6.10
N ARG A 140 -2.78 -3.15 -6.75
CA ARG A 140 -2.42 -1.74 -6.68
C ARG A 140 -2.47 -1.22 -5.25
N ASP A 141 -3.57 -1.46 -4.55
CA ASP A 141 -3.75 -1.07 -3.15
C ASP A 141 -2.66 -1.66 -2.26
N VAL A 142 -2.23 -2.90 -2.50
CA VAL A 142 -1.14 -3.53 -1.72
C VAL A 142 0.19 -2.82 -1.98
N VAL A 143 0.53 -2.51 -3.23
CA VAL A 143 1.74 -1.74 -3.57
C VAL A 143 1.72 -0.37 -2.88
N ASP A 144 0.60 0.34 -2.97
CA ASP A 144 0.43 1.66 -2.38
C ASP A 144 0.47 1.60 -0.83
N TYR A 145 -0.15 0.58 -0.22
CA TYR A 145 -0.09 0.33 1.22
C TYR A 145 1.34 0.09 1.71
N LEU A 146 2.16 -0.62 0.93
CA LEU A 146 3.57 -0.85 1.22
C LEU A 146 4.43 0.40 0.98
N GLY A 147 3.88 1.45 0.37
CA GLY A 147 4.60 2.68 0.02
C GLY A 147 5.63 2.45 -1.09
N LEU A 148 5.37 1.49 -1.97
CA LEU A 148 6.20 1.14 -3.11
C LEU A 148 5.72 1.86 -4.36
N GLU A 149 6.60 1.99 -5.36
CA GLU A 149 6.21 2.46 -6.69
C GLU A 149 5.69 1.25 -7.49
N VAL A 150 4.65 1.46 -8.31
CA VAL A 150 4.19 0.39 -9.22
C VAL A 150 5.30 0.03 -10.19
N PRO A 151 5.62 -1.28 -10.33
CA PRO A 151 6.70 -1.73 -11.18
C PRO A 151 6.36 -1.50 -12.66
N ASP A 152 7.41 -1.40 -13.49
CA ASP A 152 7.27 -1.39 -14.94
C ASP A 152 6.58 -2.69 -15.40
N PRO A 153 5.51 -2.62 -16.22
CA PRO A 153 4.80 -3.81 -16.70
C PRO A 153 5.67 -4.76 -17.54
N ASP A 154 6.74 -4.26 -18.16
CA ASP A 154 7.73 -5.07 -18.89
C ASP A 154 8.90 -5.54 -17.99
N GLY A 155 8.80 -5.30 -16.68
CA GLY A 155 9.82 -5.63 -15.68
C GLY A 155 9.84 -7.10 -15.24
N ASP A 156 10.64 -7.37 -14.20
CA ASP A 156 10.61 -8.66 -13.52
C ASP A 156 9.58 -8.59 -12.38
N SER A 157 8.74 -9.62 -12.26
CA SER A 157 7.81 -9.77 -11.15
C SER A 157 8.51 -10.37 -9.93
N GLU A 158 8.16 -9.86 -8.75
CA GLU A 158 8.63 -10.41 -7.48
C GLU A 158 7.54 -10.36 -6.39
N PRO A 159 7.58 -11.30 -5.43
CA PRO A 159 6.75 -11.20 -4.24
C PRO A 159 7.18 -10.01 -3.36
N ILE A 160 6.21 -9.25 -2.87
CA ILE A 160 6.43 -8.09 -2.02
C ILE A 160 5.57 -8.16 -0.75
N GLY A 161 6.03 -7.52 0.33
CA GLY A 161 5.30 -7.41 1.59
C GLY A 161 5.95 -8.19 2.72
N ASP A 162 5.12 -8.77 3.59
CA ASP A 162 5.56 -9.34 4.85
C ASP A 162 5.60 -10.89 4.83
N PHE A 163 6.82 -11.44 4.77
CA PHE A 163 7.04 -12.88 4.73
C PHE A 163 7.04 -13.55 6.12
N ASP A 164 7.13 -12.79 7.21
CA ASP A 164 7.07 -13.36 8.57
C ASP A 164 5.62 -13.55 9.05
N MET A 165 4.66 -13.00 8.31
CA MET A 165 3.27 -12.88 8.73
C MET A 165 2.60 -14.21 9.07
N LEU A 166 3.11 -15.37 8.66
CA LEU A 166 2.51 -16.69 8.90
C LEU A 166 3.32 -17.59 9.85
N VAL A 167 4.41 -17.10 10.44
CA VAL A 167 5.33 -17.88 11.29
C VAL A 167 4.60 -18.51 12.48
N ASP A 168 3.69 -17.79 13.13
CA ASP A 168 2.92 -18.34 14.25
C ASP A 168 1.79 -19.32 13.82
N GLN A 169 1.47 -19.38 12.53
CA GLN A 169 0.55 -20.37 11.95
C GLN A 169 1.27 -21.61 11.40
N GLY A 170 2.61 -21.66 11.48
CA GLY A 170 3.40 -22.82 11.11
C GLY A 170 3.98 -22.80 9.69
N VAL A 171 3.91 -21.67 8.99
CA VAL A 171 4.60 -21.43 7.71
C VAL A 171 5.82 -20.58 8.00
N SER A 172 7.02 -21.07 7.71
CA SER A 172 8.23 -20.26 7.91
C SER A 172 8.35 -19.15 6.86
N GLU A 173 9.11 -18.11 7.17
CA GLU A 173 9.44 -17.04 6.21
C GLU A 173 9.99 -17.61 4.90
N PHE A 174 10.95 -18.53 5.00
CA PHE A 174 11.54 -19.23 3.86
C PHE A 174 10.50 -20.03 3.05
N ASP A 175 9.58 -20.73 3.72
CA ASP A 175 8.53 -21.48 3.00
C ASP A 175 7.56 -20.52 2.29
N LEU A 176 7.22 -19.39 2.91
CA LEU A 176 6.35 -18.39 2.29
C LEU A 176 7.03 -17.70 1.11
N GLU A 177 8.30 -17.29 1.24
CA GLU A 177 9.10 -16.75 0.12
C GLU A 177 9.18 -17.74 -1.05
N GLN A 178 9.48 -19.01 -0.76
CA GLN A 178 9.61 -20.05 -1.77
C GLN A 178 8.30 -20.36 -2.49
N ILE A 179 7.16 -20.32 -1.78
CA ILE A 179 5.85 -20.57 -2.38
C ILE A 179 5.38 -19.34 -3.14
N ALA A 180 5.49 -18.14 -2.56
CA ALA A 180 5.04 -16.92 -3.21
C ALA A 180 5.85 -16.61 -4.48
N GLY A 181 7.16 -16.90 -4.49
CA GLY A 181 8.04 -16.67 -5.63
C GLY A 181 8.00 -17.74 -6.73
N ASP A 182 7.13 -18.74 -6.62
CA ASP A 182 6.96 -19.79 -7.63
C ASP A 182 5.95 -19.35 -8.70
N LEU A 183 6.31 -18.32 -9.47
CA LEU A 183 5.45 -17.68 -10.48
C LEU A 183 5.14 -18.57 -11.71
N ASP A 184 5.72 -19.77 -11.78
CA ASP A 184 5.44 -20.76 -12.82
C ASP A 184 4.18 -21.61 -12.52
N GLU A 185 3.63 -21.51 -11.30
CA GLU A 185 2.44 -22.22 -10.84
C GLU A 185 1.25 -21.26 -10.66
N ASP A 186 0.05 -21.75 -10.98
CA ASP A 186 -1.20 -21.02 -10.76
C ASP A 186 -1.37 -20.61 -9.27
N SER A 187 -1.82 -19.38 -9.05
CA SER A 187 -1.90 -18.76 -7.72
C SER A 187 -2.82 -19.50 -6.75
N ASP A 188 -3.88 -20.13 -7.25
CA ASP A 188 -4.79 -20.97 -6.47
C ASP A 188 -4.07 -22.20 -5.88
N GLN A 189 -3.20 -22.83 -6.68
CA GLN A 189 -2.40 -23.97 -6.24
C GLN A 189 -1.34 -23.56 -5.21
N LEU A 190 -0.72 -22.39 -5.36
CA LEU A 190 0.20 -21.83 -4.38
C LEU A 190 -0.50 -21.61 -3.02
N VAL A 191 -1.69 -21.02 -3.04
CA VAL A 191 -2.51 -20.84 -1.84
C VAL A 191 -2.87 -22.18 -1.20
N HIS A 192 -3.24 -23.20 -1.99
CA HIS A 192 -3.52 -24.53 -1.46
C HIS A 192 -2.33 -25.12 -0.68
N ARG A 193 -1.09 -24.90 -1.14
CA ARG A 193 0.12 -25.30 -0.39
C ARG A 193 0.22 -24.57 0.95
N LEU A 194 -0.02 -23.26 1.00
CA LEU A 194 -0.01 -22.48 2.25
C LEU A 194 -1.10 -22.94 3.22
N VAL A 195 -2.30 -23.18 2.73
CA VAL A 195 -3.45 -23.66 3.50
C VAL A 195 -3.17 -25.02 4.15
N ASP A 196 -2.46 -25.91 3.44
CA ASP A 196 -2.05 -27.21 3.99
C ASP A 196 -1.04 -27.07 5.11
N LEU A 197 -0.01 -26.24 4.93
CA LEU A 197 0.98 -25.94 5.97
C LEU A 197 0.33 -25.35 7.24
N MET A 198 -0.63 -24.44 7.08
CA MET A 198 -1.39 -23.85 8.18
C MET A 198 -2.45 -24.79 8.80
N LYS A 199 -2.72 -25.94 8.17
CA LYS A 199 -3.74 -26.94 8.57
C LYS A 199 -5.16 -26.40 8.50
N PHE A 200 -5.48 -25.67 7.44
CA PHE A 200 -6.82 -25.16 7.13
C PHE A 200 -7.54 -25.94 6.03
N THR A 201 -6.88 -26.89 5.36
CA THR A 201 -7.34 -27.59 4.14
C THR A 201 -8.82 -27.94 4.15
N SER A 202 -9.30 -28.71 5.14
CA SER A 202 -10.69 -29.15 5.16
C SER A 202 -11.71 -28.02 5.35
N SER A 203 -11.35 -26.94 6.04
CA SER A 203 -12.24 -25.80 6.21
C SER A 203 -12.23 -24.93 4.94
N PHE A 204 -11.05 -24.70 4.38
CA PHE A 204 -10.86 -23.96 3.14
C PHE A 204 -11.59 -24.60 1.96
N GLU A 205 -11.40 -25.90 1.73
CA GLU A 205 -12.09 -26.65 0.68
C GLU A 205 -13.62 -26.57 0.78
N ARG A 206 -14.18 -26.40 1.99
CA ARG A 206 -15.64 -26.23 2.15
C ARG A 206 -16.11 -24.81 1.86
N ALA A 207 -15.23 -23.83 1.94
CA ALA A 207 -15.54 -22.43 1.66
C ALA A 207 -15.46 -22.12 0.16
N VAL A 208 -14.62 -22.83 -0.60
CA VAL A 208 -14.37 -22.58 -2.04
C VAL A 208 -15.08 -23.55 -2.99
N ASN A 209 -15.86 -24.54 -2.48
CA ASN A 209 -16.58 -25.54 -3.28
C ASN A 209 -18.10 -25.51 -3.10
#